data_AF-T2I9D3-F1
#
_entry.id   AF-T2I9D3-F1
#
_cell.length_a   1.000
_cell.length_b   1.000
_cell.length_c   1.000
_cell.angle_alpha   90.00
_cell.angle_beta   90.00
_cell.angle_gamma   90.00
#
_symmetry.space_group_name_H-M   'P 1'
#
loop_
_entity.id
_entity.type
_entity.pdbx_description
1 polymer ?
#
loop_
_entity_poly.entity_id
_entity_poly.type
_entity_poly.pdbx_seq_one_letter_code
_entity_poly.pdbx_strand_id
1 'polypeptide(L)'
;MTIINAAGTSFLNLLSKGTGRTNQTKNPMDPILVSTAWGTQVQLGMESISLPPPSFLDKSGEYYEKANLRFSYKPVATSNSDPDLTTVPFEVTTVNQVSGNAVSLTEGELRSLRQPILVSEELADISDNDFKVCNPVSNSLNLSIPDLNPTGNTELTEQLPELLYIALVSQTTPITYSSLSQPLSSGNFSEVRTSLLDLINSKFSLSLSSLPSDIINKTPNQIAGIDNRCFVSAVVQDIGRDSGSHQSTHRFYNDREGRDMRLLQLNFQSLAIWNKVGRYVEFTNGTLTDNEENEGFSAEEKLFNLASPDSDAPEGSFQNLGLGANDETDGGLVIYATIDGGTYSKARGNTSPYGFAITQGQQLMSLTKSDSQRHGLGVTFATDQAVYLQGDYNIFNKQAAAILTDSINVLSNACLNADKAIHKHSDKNCNTDNDEGKKDATSTTVNTAFLSGTDITNSKLTSAYNGGLENYPRFSENWAEKTLTYRGSFVSLGIPEHVKGRWKRQRYNAPKRNWDYDLDLNDADNLPPLTPRFVYLRQESFIRNFQQ
;
A
#
# COMPACT_ATOMS: atom_id res chain seq x y z
N MET A 1 30.45 -28.95 -22.87
CA MET A 1 29.38 -28.16 -23.55
C MET A 1 28.74 -29.03 -24.62
N THR A 2 27.41 -29.11 -24.63
CA THR A 2 26.63 -29.85 -25.64
C THR A 2 25.73 -28.86 -26.39
N ILE A 3 25.68 -28.95 -27.72
CA ILE A 3 24.92 -28.04 -28.60
C ILE A 3 23.99 -28.89 -29.48
N ILE A 4 22.76 -28.42 -29.69
CA ILE A 4 21.79 -29.14 -30.53
C ILE A 4 22.29 -29.23 -31.97
N ASN A 5 22.18 -30.40 -32.61
CA ASN A 5 22.64 -30.62 -33.98
C ASN A 5 21.90 -29.73 -35.00
N ALA A 6 22.39 -29.72 -36.24
CA ALA A 6 21.82 -28.92 -37.35
C ALA A 6 20.32 -29.17 -37.58
N ALA A 7 19.86 -30.38 -37.27
CA ALA A 7 18.46 -30.80 -37.42
C ALA A 7 17.57 -30.39 -36.22
N GLY A 8 18.13 -29.84 -35.14
CA GLY A 8 17.39 -29.48 -33.93
C GLY A 8 16.87 -30.68 -33.12
N THR A 9 17.39 -31.89 -33.36
CA THR A 9 16.84 -33.15 -32.81
C THR A 9 17.65 -33.73 -31.65
N SER A 10 18.92 -33.37 -31.49
CA SER A 10 19.81 -34.07 -30.56
C SER A 10 20.94 -33.19 -30.06
N PHE A 11 21.21 -33.20 -28.76
CA PHE A 11 22.34 -32.50 -28.16
C PHE A 11 23.64 -33.26 -28.39
N LEU A 12 24.61 -32.61 -29.02
CA LEU A 12 25.90 -33.17 -29.37
C LEU A 12 27.01 -32.51 -28.56
N ASN A 13 27.95 -33.31 -28.03
CA ASN A 13 29.09 -32.75 -27.30
C ASN A 13 30.02 -31.99 -28.25
N LEU A 14 30.21 -30.70 -27.95
CA LEU A 14 30.92 -29.75 -28.79
C LEU A 14 32.37 -30.16 -29.08
N LEU A 15 33.06 -30.72 -28.08
CA LEU A 15 34.45 -31.14 -28.26
C LEU A 15 34.52 -32.40 -29.12
N SER A 16 33.67 -33.39 -28.85
CA SER A 16 33.67 -34.65 -29.61
C SER A 16 33.27 -34.46 -31.07
N LYS A 17 32.30 -33.57 -31.33
CA LYS A 17 31.74 -33.32 -32.66
C LYS A 17 32.34 -32.10 -33.34
N GLY A 18 33.17 -31.32 -32.64
CA GLY A 18 33.96 -30.24 -33.20
C GLY A 18 35.43 -30.60 -33.39
N THR A 19 36.01 -31.50 -32.59
CA THR A 19 37.46 -31.84 -32.66
C THR A 19 37.72 -33.35 -32.77
N GLY A 20 36.68 -34.17 -32.76
CA GLY A 20 36.79 -35.64 -32.81
C GLY A 20 37.18 -36.30 -31.49
N ARG A 21 37.29 -35.55 -30.37
CA ARG A 21 37.69 -36.08 -29.05
C ARG A 21 36.88 -35.46 -27.92
N THR A 22 36.68 -36.21 -26.85
CA THR A 22 36.01 -35.73 -25.61
C THR A 22 36.97 -35.06 -24.63
N ASN A 23 38.28 -35.19 -24.84
CA ASN A 23 39.30 -34.61 -23.97
C ASN A 23 39.53 -33.13 -24.30
N GLN A 24 39.84 -32.34 -23.29
CA GLN A 24 40.19 -30.93 -23.46
C GLN A 24 41.39 -30.78 -24.42
N THR A 25 41.25 -29.89 -25.38
CA THR A 25 42.23 -29.68 -26.46
C THR A 25 42.41 -28.20 -26.73
N LYS A 26 43.60 -27.82 -27.22
CA LYS A 26 43.89 -26.48 -27.74
C LYS A 26 43.76 -26.40 -29.26
N ASN A 27 43.47 -27.53 -29.92
CA ASN A 27 43.31 -27.57 -31.36
C ASN A 27 42.05 -26.81 -31.79
N PRO A 28 42.08 -26.10 -32.93
CA PRO A 28 40.88 -25.49 -33.49
C PRO A 28 39.82 -26.55 -33.82
N MET A 29 38.55 -26.14 -33.87
CA MET A 29 37.49 -27.03 -34.31
C MET A 29 37.66 -27.39 -35.79
N ASP A 30 37.49 -28.67 -36.08
CA ASP A 30 37.48 -29.23 -37.42
C ASP A 30 36.21 -28.74 -38.15
N PRO A 31 36.37 -27.93 -39.21
CA PRO A 31 35.24 -27.34 -39.93
C PRO A 31 34.36 -28.38 -40.63
N ILE A 32 34.88 -29.55 -40.99
CA ILE A 32 34.09 -30.64 -41.58
C ILE A 32 33.22 -31.29 -40.52
N LEU A 33 33.77 -31.57 -39.34
CA LEU A 33 32.99 -32.14 -38.24
C LEU A 33 31.92 -31.17 -37.76
N VAL A 34 32.26 -29.87 -37.66
CA VAL A 34 31.31 -28.83 -37.29
C VAL A 34 30.20 -28.69 -38.32
N SER A 35 30.54 -28.63 -39.61
CA SER A 35 29.56 -28.57 -40.71
C SER A 35 28.66 -29.82 -40.76
N THR A 36 29.22 -30.99 -40.46
CA THR A 36 28.45 -32.24 -40.44
C THR A 36 27.49 -32.30 -39.25
N ALA A 37 27.90 -31.81 -38.08
CA ALA A 37 27.12 -31.88 -36.86
C ALA A 37 26.10 -30.74 -36.74
N TRP A 38 26.44 -29.54 -37.20
CA TRP A 38 25.65 -28.31 -37.02
C TRP A 38 25.35 -27.55 -38.33
N GLY A 39 25.78 -28.05 -39.48
CA GLY A 39 25.52 -27.38 -40.76
C GLY A 39 26.25 -26.05 -40.87
N THR A 40 25.69 -25.15 -41.68
CA THR A 40 26.20 -23.77 -41.84
C THR A 40 25.67 -22.81 -40.77
N GLN A 41 24.83 -23.27 -39.83
CA GLN A 41 24.18 -22.45 -38.81
C GLN A 41 24.20 -23.18 -37.46
N VAL A 42 24.91 -22.64 -36.48
CA VAL A 42 24.82 -23.10 -35.09
C VAL A 42 23.67 -22.35 -34.41
N GLN A 43 22.62 -23.05 -33.99
CA GLN A 43 21.60 -22.48 -33.13
C GLN A 43 22.19 -22.29 -31.73
N LEU A 44 22.56 -21.06 -31.39
CA LEU A 44 22.93 -20.69 -30.03
C LEU A 44 21.65 -20.49 -29.22
N GLY A 45 21.67 -21.02 -27.99
CA GLY A 45 20.55 -20.95 -27.05
C GLY A 45 20.03 -19.53 -26.86
N MET A 46 18.73 -19.46 -26.58
CA MET A 46 17.90 -18.27 -26.39
C MET A 46 18.70 -17.10 -25.80
N GLU A 47 18.52 -15.90 -26.38
CA GLU A 47 18.96 -14.64 -25.78
C GLU A 47 18.61 -14.64 -24.29
N SER A 48 19.57 -14.20 -23.48
CA SER A 48 19.36 -13.98 -22.05
C SER A 48 18.09 -13.17 -21.88
N ILE A 49 17.09 -13.79 -21.25
CA ILE A 49 15.85 -13.15 -20.83
C ILE A 49 16.26 -12.04 -19.87
N SER A 50 16.34 -10.80 -20.37
CA SER A 50 16.52 -9.64 -19.53
C SER A 50 15.14 -9.23 -19.05
N LEU A 51 14.89 -9.34 -17.75
CA LEU A 51 13.84 -8.53 -17.15
C LEU A 51 14.20 -7.06 -17.41
N PRO A 52 13.22 -6.20 -17.73
CA PRO A 52 13.49 -4.79 -17.89
C PRO A 52 14.13 -4.23 -16.61
N PRO A 53 15.10 -3.31 -16.72
CA PRO A 53 15.78 -2.74 -15.57
C PRO A 53 14.80 -1.96 -14.68
N PRO A 54 15.05 -1.84 -13.35
CA PRO A 54 14.14 -1.16 -12.41
C PRO A 54 13.65 0.23 -12.84
N SER A 55 14.31 0.90 -13.78
CA SER A 55 13.83 2.13 -14.41
C SER A 55 12.41 2.03 -15.00
N PHE A 56 11.87 0.83 -15.28
CA PHE A 56 10.44 0.72 -15.65
C PHE A 56 9.48 1.02 -14.48
N LEU A 57 9.97 1.06 -13.24
CA LEU A 57 9.21 1.46 -12.05
C LEU A 57 9.24 2.98 -11.83
N ASP A 58 10.04 3.74 -12.58
CA ASP A 58 10.02 5.19 -12.50
C ASP A 58 8.84 5.80 -13.28
N LYS A 59 8.73 7.14 -13.25
CA LYS A 59 7.61 7.86 -13.88
C LYS A 59 7.58 7.78 -15.41
N SER A 60 8.58 7.17 -16.05
CA SER A 60 8.64 6.93 -17.49
C SER A 60 8.15 5.54 -17.90
N GLY A 61 7.81 4.68 -16.94
CA GLY A 61 7.37 3.32 -17.19
C GLY A 61 5.84 3.13 -17.22
N GLU A 62 5.42 1.97 -17.72
CA GLU A 62 4.00 1.63 -17.94
C GLU A 62 3.17 1.65 -16.65
N TYR A 63 3.75 1.29 -15.50
CA TYR A 63 3.03 1.31 -14.22
C TYR A 63 2.64 2.73 -13.79
N TYR A 64 3.42 3.76 -14.16
CA TYR A 64 3.02 5.15 -13.94
C TYR A 64 1.98 5.58 -14.98
N GLU A 65 2.23 5.30 -16.26
CA GLU A 65 1.36 5.74 -17.35
C GLU A 65 -0.04 5.16 -17.25
N LYS A 66 -0.16 3.89 -16.87
CA LYS A 66 -1.43 3.16 -16.78
C LYS A 66 -2.04 3.11 -15.38
N ALA A 67 -1.41 3.71 -14.38
CA ALA A 67 -1.97 3.74 -13.03
C ALA A 67 -3.32 4.47 -12.97
N ASN A 68 -4.27 3.81 -12.33
CA ASN A 68 -5.60 4.36 -12.04
C ASN A 68 -5.51 5.38 -10.89
N LEU A 69 -4.64 5.11 -9.90
CA LEU A 69 -4.33 6.02 -8.80
C LEU A 69 -2.83 6.30 -8.73
N ARG A 70 -2.47 7.58 -8.65
CA ARG A 70 -1.08 8.03 -8.53
C ARG A 70 -0.89 8.87 -7.28
N PHE A 71 -0.03 8.42 -6.37
CA PHE A 71 0.40 9.17 -5.19
C PHE A 71 1.77 9.79 -5.44
N SER A 72 1.84 11.13 -5.45
CA SER A 72 3.11 11.86 -5.52
C SER A 72 3.42 12.46 -4.16
N TYR A 73 4.33 11.81 -3.42
CA TYR A 73 4.76 12.28 -2.11
C TYR A 73 5.68 13.51 -2.24
N LYS A 74 5.35 14.57 -1.50
CA LYS A 74 6.05 15.86 -1.41
C LYS A 74 6.44 16.12 0.04
N PRO A 75 7.49 15.44 0.56
CA PRO A 75 7.88 15.52 1.98
C PRO A 75 8.04 16.97 2.46
N VAL A 76 7.25 17.38 3.46
CA VAL A 76 7.41 18.70 4.07
C VAL A 76 8.43 18.61 5.20
N ALA A 77 9.30 19.62 5.31
CA ALA A 77 10.30 19.68 6.36
C ALA A 77 9.62 19.70 7.74
N THR A 78 10.07 18.80 8.61
CA THR A 78 9.63 18.71 10.02
C THR A 78 10.41 19.69 10.89
N SER A 79 9.80 20.16 11.97
CA SER A 79 10.48 20.97 12.98
C SER A 79 9.85 20.77 14.37
N ASN A 80 10.51 21.22 15.43
CA ASN A 80 9.93 21.20 16.78
C ASN A 80 8.89 22.31 17.00
N SER A 81 8.85 23.33 16.14
CA SER A 81 7.83 24.37 16.19
C SER A 81 6.54 23.98 15.48
N ASP A 82 6.61 22.95 14.62
CA ASP A 82 5.47 22.43 13.85
C ASP A 82 5.56 20.89 13.80
N PRO A 83 5.22 20.21 14.91
CA PRO A 83 5.31 18.75 15.00
C PRO A 83 4.27 18.02 14.15
N ASP A 84 3.14 18.68 13.84
CA ASP A 84 2.03 18.14 13.07
C ASP A 84 1.77 18.98 11.81
N LEU A 85 2.13 18.43 10.65
CA LEU A 85 2.15 19.18 9.39
C LEU A 85 0.75 19.68 8.97
N THR A 86 0.55 20.99 8.95
CA THR A 86 -0.67 21.62 8.39
C THR A 86 -0.69 21.58 6.85
N THR A 87 0.48 21.59 6.23
CA THR A 87 0.64 21.43 4.78
C THR A 87 0.37 19.98 4.37
N VAL A 88 -0.39 19.77 3.30
CA VAL A 88 -0.58 18.43 2.71
C VAL A 88 0.71 18.01 2.00
N PRO A 89 1.39 16.94 2.44
CA PRO A 89 2.71 16.59 1.91
C PRO A 89 2.61 15.65 0.71
N PHE A 90 1.52 15.65 -0.04
CA PHE A 90 1.31 14.75 -1.18
C PHE A 90 0.27 15.30 -2.16
N GLU A 91 0.29 14.76 -3.36
CA GLU A 91 -0.77 14.91 -4.37
C GLU A 91 -1.28 13.55 -4.75
N VAL A 92 -2.57 13.49 -5.10
CA VAL A 92 -3.21 12.29 -5.63
C VAL A 92 -3.83 12.64 -6.97
N THR A 93 -3.54 11.84 -7.98
CA THR A 93 -4.11 11.97 -9.32
C THR A 93 -4.81 10.66 -9.67
N THR A 94 -6.05 10.75 -10.11
CA THR A 94 -6.90 9.62 -10.51
C THR A 94 -7.18 9.69 -12.00
N VAL A 95 -7.78 8.65 -12.56
CA VAL A 95 -8.23 8.66 -13.96
C VAL A 95 -9.74 8.88 -13.99
N ASN A 96 -10.18 9.96 -14.64
CA ASN A 96 -11.59 10.16 -14.92
C ASN A 96 -12.05 9.10 -15.91
N GLN A 97 -12.94 8.21 -15.48
CA GLN A 97 -13.28 7.03 -16.26
C GLN A 97 -14.13 7.31 -17.52
N VAL A 98 -14.78 8.48 -17.60
CA VAL A 98 -15.55 8.88 -18.80
C VAL A 98 -14.64 9.41 -19.90
N SER A 99 -13.66 10.23 -19.52
CA SER A 99 -12.77 10.92 -20.47
C SER A 99 -11.40 10.24 -20.64
N GLY A 100 -11.02 9.34 -19.74
CA GLY A 100 -9.69 8.73 -19.65
C GLY A 100 -8.59 9.69 -19.16
N ASN A 101 -8.96 10.94 -18.80
CA ASN A 101 -7.99 11.96 -18.44
C ASN A 101 -7.58 11.87 -16.97
N ALA A 102 -6.33 12.20 -16.67
CA ALA A 102 -5.84 12.36 -15.32
C ALA A 102 -6.49 13.57 -14.63
N VAL A 103 -7.01 13.38 -13.42
CA VAL A 103 -7.63 14.42 -12.58
C VAL A 103 -6.94 14.44 -11.23
N SER A 104 -6.47 15.61 -10.79
CA SER A 104 -5.89 15.78 -9.45
C SER A 104 -6.98 16.10 -8.44
N LEU A 105 -6.87 15.49 -7.25
CA LEU A 105 -7.74 15.81 -6.14
C LEU A 105 -7.48 17.24 -5.65
N THR A 106 -8.55 17.90 -5.21
CA THR A 106 -8.56 19.24 -4.62
C THR A 106 -7.92 19.24 -3.23
N GLU A 107 -7.58 20.42 -2.71
CA GLU A 107 -6.99 20.56 -1.38
C GLU A 107 -7.89 19.94 -0.29
N GLY A 108 -9.20 20.15 -0.38
CA GLY A 108 -10.19 19.60 0.55
C GLY A 108 -10.24 18.08 0.57
N GLU A 109 -10.28 17.47 -0.62
CA GLU A 109 -10.24 16.02 -0.77
C GLU A 109 -8.93 15.45 -0.19
N LEU A 110 -7.78 16.05 -0.53
CA LEU A 110 -6.47 15.61 -0.01
C LEU A 110 -6.34 15.76 1.51
N ARG A 111 -6.92 16.81 2.10
CA ARG A 111 -6.95 16.99 3.57
C ARG A 111 -7.80 15.92 4.23
N SER A 112 -8.96 15.60 3.67
CA SER A 112 -9.85 14.58 4.23
C SER A 112 -9.23 13.18 4.23
N LEU A 113 -8.34 12.85 3.27
CA LEU A 113 -7.58 11.59 3.27
C LEU A 113 -6.66 11.44 4.49
N ARG A 114 -6.34 12.54 5.19
CA ARG A 114 -5.50 12.56 6.40
C ARG A 114 -6.32 12.51 7.69
N GLN A 115 -7.65 12.49 7.59
CA GLN A 115 -8.56 12.52 8.74
C GLN A 115 -9.16 11.13 8.99
N PRO A 116 -9.53 10.81 10.24
CA PRO A 116 -10.31 9.63 10.55
C PRO A 116 -11.66 9.62 9.83
N ILE A 117 -12.17 8.44 9.49
CA ILE A 117 -13.38 8.29 8.67
C ILE A 117 -14.49 7.70 9.52
N LEU A 118 -15.66 8.36 9.54
CA LEU A 118 -16.87 7.82 10.16
C LEU A 118 -17.49 6.79 9.20
N VAL A 119 -17.44 5.50 9.56
CA VAL A 119 -17.99 4.44 8.70
C VAL A 119 -19.52 4.45 8.71
N SER A 120 -20.20 3.92 7.70
CA SER A 120 -21.66 3.73 7.71
C SER A 120 -22.10 2.72 8.78
N GLU A 121 -23.39 2.72 9.14
CA GLU A 121 -23.95 1.72 10.07
C GLU A 121 -23.74 0.29 9.56
N GLU A 122 -23.98 0.05 8.26
CA GLU A 122 -23.74 -1.24 7.60
C GLU A 122 -22.30 -1.74 7.77
N LEU A 123 -21.29 -0.87 7.61
CA LEU A 123 -19.89 -1.23 7.82
C LEU A 123 -19.56 -1.50 9.29
N ALA A 124 -20.24 -0.82 10.22
CA ALA A 124 -20.04 -0.99 11.65
C ALA A 124 -20.72 -2.25 12.20
N ASP A 125 -21.81 -2.70 11.58
CA ASP A 125 -22.65 -3.83 12.00
C ASP A 125 -22.21 -5.19 11.41
N ILE A 126 -21.08 -5.23 10.70
CA ILE A 126 -20.51 -6.49 10.20
C ILE A 126 -20.29 -7.47 11.36
N SER A 127 -20.99 -8.62 11.29
CA SER A 127 -20.94 -9.66 12.32
C SER A 127 -19.71 -10.56 12.21
N ASP A 128 -19.18 -10.74 11.00
CA ASP A 128 -17.98 -11.53 10.77
C ASP A 128 -16.74 -10.77 11.25
N ASN A 129 -16.02 -11.33 12.22
CA ASN A 129 -14.82 -10.71 12.78
C ASN A 129 -13.68 -10.56 11.76
N ASP A 130 -13.67 -11.38 10.70
CA ASP A 130 -12.65 -11.31 9.65
C ASP A 130 -12.82 -10.04 8.79
N PHE A 131 -14.05 -9.58 8.60
CA PHE A 131 -14.37 -8.41 7.79
C PHE A 131 -14.72 -7.15 8.61
N LYS A 132 -14.86 -7.29 9.93
CA LYS A 132 -15.23 -6.18 10.81
C LYS A 132 -14.20 -5.06 10.84
N VAL A 133 -14.61 -3.85 10.48
CA VAL A 133 -13.70 -2.70 10.32
C VAL A 133 -13.46 -1.90 11.60
N CYS A 134 -14.46 -1.83 12.49
CA CYS A 134 -14.36 -1.19 13.80
C CYS A 134 -15.48 -1.67 14.76
N ASN A 135 -15.41 -1.26 16.02
CA ASN A 135 -16.44 -1.57 17.02
C ASN A 135 -17.06 -0.27 17.55
N PRO A 136 -18.39 -0.06 17.39
CA PRO A 136 -19.10 1.05 18.02
C PRO A 136 -18.97 1.03 19.53
N VAL A 137 -18.81 2.20 20.13
CA VAL A 137 -18.81 2.35 21.59
C VAL A 137 -20.25 2.65 22.02
N SER A 138 -20.91 1.67 22.64
CA SER A 138 -22.29 1.83 23.12
C SER A 138 -22.43 3.07 23.99
N ASN A 139 -23.34 3.96 23.62
CA ASN A 139 -23.55 5.20 24.34
C ASN A 139 -24.98 5.71 24.16
N SER A 140 -25.54 6.33 25.20
CA SER A 140 -26.77 7.10 25.12
C SER A 140 -26.46 8.58 25.34
N LEU A 141 -26.99 9.45 24.48
CA LEU A 141 -26.97 10.90 24.69
C LEU A 141 -28.29 11.30 25.36
N ASN A 142 -28.23 11.95 26.52
CA ASN A 142 -29.41 12.57 27.13
C ASN A 142 -29.13 14.07 27.26
N LEU A 143 -29.52 14.84 26.24
CA LEU A 143 -29.29 16.27 26.19
C LEU A 143 -30.20 16.97 27.19
N SER A 144 -29.63 17.57 28.23
CA SER A 144 -30.40 18.25 29.28
C SER A 144 -30.66 19.74 28.97
N ILE A 145 -30.55 20.16 27.72
CA ILE A 145 -30.60 21.58 27.33
C ILE A 145 -31.97 21.93 26.71
N PRO A 146 -32.74 22.84 27.34
CA PRO A 146 -34.07 23.25 26.87
C PRO A 146 -34.07 23.86 25.46
N ASP A 147 -33.03 24.62 25.10
CA ASP A 147 -32.93 25.27 23.78
C ASP A 147 -32.60 24.30 22.63
N LEU A 148 -31.98 23.14 22.94
CA LEU A 148 -31.69 22.08 21.98
C LEU A 148 -32.83 21.07 21.86
N ASN A 149 -33.83 21.17 22.75
CA ASN A 149 -34.92 20.23 22.82
C ASN A 149 -36.24 20.89 23.29
N PRO A 150 -36.81 21.84 22.53
CA PRO A 150 -38.04 22.54 22.95
C PRO A 150 -39.28 21.62 22.92
N THR A 151 -39.23 20.50 22.18
CA THR A 151 -40.38 19.64 21.83
C THR A 151 -40.13 18.12 21.93
N GLY A 152 -38.94 17.67 22.33
CA GLY A 152 -38.55 16.25 22.23
C GLY A 152 -37.85 15.87 20.92
N ASN A 153 -37.32 16.85 20.16
CA ASN A 153 -36.72 16.61 18.84
C ASN A 153 -35.38 15.85 18.97
N THR A 154 -35.32 14.61 18.44
CA THR A 154 -34.13 13.75 18.43
C THR A 154 -33.13 14.12 17.34
N GLU A 155 -33.50 15.04 16.43
CA GLU A 155 -32.76 15.39 15.23
C GLU A 155 -31.31 15.84 15.47
N LEU A 156 -31.04 16.63 16.52
CA LEU A 156 -29.65 16.97 16.87
C LEU A 156 -28.86 15.73 17.30
N THR A 157 -29.48 14.84 18.08
CA THR A 157 -28.81 13.61 18.55
C THR A 157 -28.47 12.72 17.36
N GLU A 158 -29.36 12.63 16.38
CA GLU A 158 -29.19 11.86 15.14
C GLU A 158 -28.13 12.48 14.22
N GLN A 159 -28.08 13.81 14.09
CA GLN A 159 -27.12 14.49 13.21
C GLN A 159 -25.75 14.76 13.84
N LEU A 160 -25.62 14.64 15.17
CA LEU A 160 -24.37 14.96 15.88
C LEU A 160 -23.15 14.16 15.40
N PRO A 161 -23.23 12.84 15.11
CA PRO A 161 -22.11 12.09 14.54
C PRO A 161 -21.61 12.68 13.22
N GLU A 162 -22.52 13.05 12.31
CA GLU A 162 -22.18 13.64 11.01
C GLU A 162 -21.61 15.04 11.17
N LEU A 163 -22.22 15.91 11.97
CA LEU A 163 -21.68 17.25 12.23
C LEU A 163 -20.28 17.18 12.86
N LEU A 164 -20.04 16.21 13.74
CA LEU A 164 -18.70 15.95 14.27
C LEU A 164 -17.75 15.48 13.18
N TYR A 165 -18.18 14.61 12.26
CA TYR A 165 -17.35 14.18 11.15
C TYR A 165 -16.97 15.36 10.24
N ILE A 166 -17.93 16.23 9.91
CA ILE A 166 -17.68 17.48 9.16
C ILE A 166 -16.72 18.40 9.91
N ALA A 167 -16.87 18.53 11.24
CA ALA A 167 -15.93 19.29 12.07
C ALA A 167 -14.52 18.71 12.00
N LEU A 168 -14.34 17.37 12.00
CA LEU A 168 -13.04 16.72 11.88
C LEU A 168 -12.39 16.95 10.51
N VAL A 169 -13.15 16.85 9.41
CA VAL A 169 -12.61 17.08 8.05
C VAL A 169 -12.35 18.56 7.76
N SER A 170 -12.92 19.46 8.57
CA SER A 170 -12.66 20.89 8.53
C SER A 170 -11.32 21.31 9.16
N GLN A 171 -10.55 20.39 9.73
CA GLN A 171 -9.29 20.70 10.39
C GLN A 171 -8.11 20.74 9.42
N THR A 172 -7.27 21.76 9.56
CA THR A 172 -6.03 21.88 8.76
C THR A 172 -4.94 20.92 9.26
N THR A 173 -4.89 20.70 10.57
CA THR A 173 -4.03 19.71 11.22
C THR A 173 -4.77 18.37 11.30
N PRO A 174 -4.15 17.26 10.87
CA PRO A 174 -4.75 15.93 11.01
C PRO A 174 -5.06 15.58 12.46
N ILE A 175 -6.28 15.09 12.71
CA ILE A 175 -6.65 14.55 14.01
C ILE A 175 -6.19 13.09 14.09
N THR A 176 -5.39 12.77 15.09
CA THR A 176 -4.86 11.40 15.25
C THR A 176 -5.98 10.44 15.67
N TYR A 177 -6.00 9.25 15.08
CA TYR A 177 -7.06 8.27 15.34
C TYR A 177 -7.17 7.87 16.83
N SER A 178 -6.04 7.73 17.53
CA SER A 178 -6.05 7.40 18.95
C SER A 178 -6.63 8.50 19.83
N SER A 179 -6.58 9.76 19.40
CA SER A 179 -7.16 10.89 20.14
C SER A 179 -8.69 10.80 20.23
N LEU A 180 -9.36 10.10 19.31
CA LEU A 180 -10.82 9.94 19.29
C LEU A 180 -11.39 9.17 20.49
N SER A 181 -10.51 8.57 21.29
CA SER A 181 -10.84 7.95 22.58
C SER A 181 -10.70 8.91 23.77
N GLN A 182 -10.31 10.16 23.53
CA GLN A 182 -10.28 11.23 24.53
C GLN A 182 -11.54 12.10 24.42
N PRO A 183 -12.01 12.70 25.52
CA PRO A 183 -13.13 13.63 25.47
C PRO A 183 -12.84 14.85 24.60
N LEU A 184 -13.87 15.44 23.98
CA LEU A 184 -13.76 16.71 23.26
C LEU A 184 -13.24 17.86 24.15
N SER A 185 -13.31 17.72 25.48
CA SER A 185 -12.70 18.67 26.43
C SER A 185 -11.16 18.71 26.35
N SER A 186 -10.53 17.68 25.79
CA SER A 186 -9.08 17.59 25.58
C SER A 186 -8.55 18.71 24.68
N GLY A 187 -7.29 19.12 24.92
CA GLY A 187 -6.62 20.18 24.15
C GLY A 187 -6.52 19.88 22.65
N ASN A 188 -6.41 18.60 22.28
CA ASN A 188 -6.30 18.14 20.89
C ASN A 188 -7.53 18.49 20.03
N PHE A 189 -8.68 18.78 20.66
CA PHE A 189 -9.94 19.05 19.98
C PHE A 189 -10.35 20.52 20.04
N SER A 190 -9.45 21.43 20.40
CA SER A 190 -9.83 22.84 20.58
C SER A 190 -10.46 23.44 19.31
N GLU A 191 -9.84 23.23 18.15
CA GLU A 191 -10.36 23.72 16.87
C GLU A 191 -11.61 22.94 16.41
N VAL A 192 -11.63 21.62 16.62
CA VAL A 192 -12.80 20.76 16.35
C VAL A 192 -14.02 21.23 17.13
N ARG A 193 -13.87 21.63 18.39
CA ARG A 193 -14.97 22.17 19.20
C ARG A 193 -15.53 23.47 18.63
N THR A 194 -14.66 24.36 18.15
CA THR A 194 -15.09 25.62 17.52
C THR A 194 -15.87 25.32 16.25
N SER A 195 -15.32 24.49 15.35
CA SER A 195 -16.01 24.09 14.12
C SER A 195 -17.34 23.41 14.41
N LEU A 196 -17.39 22.47 15.36
CA LEU A 196 -18.64 21.78 15.73
C LEU A 196 -19.69 22.73 16.31
N LEU A 197 -19.29 23.71 17.13
CA LEU A 197 -20.19 24.72 17.66
C LEU A 197 -20.83 25.55 16.55
N ASP A 198 -20.00 25.99 15.58
CA ASP A 198 -20.45 26.79 14.44
C ASP A 198 -21.41 26.00 13.55
N LEU A 199 -21.10 24.72 13.28
CA LEU A 199 -21.96 23.82 12.52
C LEU A 199 -23.32 23.60 13.23
N ILE A 200 -23.33 23.36 14.54
CA ILE A 200 -24.57 23.19 15.32
C ILE A 200 -25.40 24.48 15.32
N ASN A 201 -24.77 25.63 15.56
CA ASN A 201 -25.46 26.92 15.54
C ASN A 201 -26.05 27.22 14.17
N SER A 202 -25.31 26.93 13.10
CA SER A 202 -25.75 27.09 11.72
C SER A 202 -26.92 26.16 11.36
N LYS A 203 -26.75 24.84 11.54
CA LYS A 203 -27.74 23.83 11.14
C LYS A 203 -29.07 23.98 11.87
N PHE A 204 -29.02 24.32 13.17
CA PHE A 204 -30.22 24.42 14.01
C PHE A 204 -30.68 25.86 14.29
N SER A 205 -30.07 26.86 13.65
CA SER A 205 -30.37 28.29 13.86
C SER A 205 -30.31 28.71 15.35
N LEU A 206 -29.25 28.27 16.04
CA LEU A 206 -29.03 28.52 17.46
C LEU A 206 -27.98 29.61 17.68
N SER A 207 -27.77 29.99 18.95
CA SER A 207 -26.77 30.99 19.35
C SER A 207 -26.05 30.55 20.62
N LEU A 208 -25.59 29.30 20.65
CA LEU A 208 -24.78 28.77 21.73
C LEU A 208 -23.41 29.46 21.76
N SER A 209 -22.99 29.91 22.93
CA SER A 209 -21.66 30.50 23.14
C SER A 209 -20.56 29.47 23.36
N SER A 210 -20.93 28.23 23.67
CA SER A 210 -20.02 27.11 23.88
C SER A 210 -20.75 25.78 23.69
N LEU A 211 -20.00 24.72 23.41
CA LEU A 211 -20.59 23.38 23.35
C LEU A 211 -21.10 22.94 24.73
N PRO A 212 -22.30 22.34 24.80
CA PRO A 212 -22.85 21.70 25.99
C PRO A 212 -21.88 20.78 26.73
N SER A 213 -21.95 20.75 28.06
CA SER A 213 -21.19 19.79 28.88
C SER A 213 -21.46 18.33 28.50
N ASP A 214 -22.70 18.04 28.10
CA ASP A 214 -23.14 16.69 27.70
C ASP A 214 -22.48 16.22 26.39
N ILE A 215 -22.04 17.16 25.55
CA ILE A 215 -21.30 16.90 24.30
C ILE A 215 -19.80 16.92 24.57
N ILE A 216 -19.28 17.97 25.22
CA ILE A 216 -17.83 18.17 25.39
C ILE A 216 -17.15 17.10 26.28
N ASN A 217 -17.91 16.49 27.19
CA ASN A 217 -17.40 15.42 28.06
C ASN A 217 -17.38 14.05 27.36
N LYS A 218 -17.93 13.91 26.16
CA LYS A 218 -17.91 12.68 25.38
C LYS A 218 -16.72 12.65 24.44
N THR A 219 -16.27 11.44 24.14
CA THR A 219 -15.25 11.21 23.11
C THR A 219 -15.90 11.19 21.72
N PRO A 220 -15.16 11.48 20.65
CA PRO A 220 -15.65 11.28 19.28
C PRO A 220 -16.20 9.86 19.03
N ASN A 221 -15.53 8.82 19.54
CA ASN A 221 -16.01 7.44 19.42
C ASN A 221 -17.35 7.20 20.14
N GLN A 222 -17.56 7.84 21.29
CA GLN A 222 -18.83 7.79 22.01
C GLN A 222 -19.94 8.57 21.30
N ILE A 223 -19.61 9.65 20.59
CA ILE A 223 -20.57 10.40 19.77
C ILE A 223 -20.96 9.57 18.55
N ALA A 224 -20.00 8.98 17.83
CA ALA A 224 -20.28 8.08 16.71
C ALA A 224 -21.18 6.89 17.11
N GLY A 225 -20.96 6.32 18.30
CA GLY A 225 -21.75 5.20 18.80
C GLY A 225 -23.21 5.53 19.19
N ILE A 226 -23.65 6.80 19.11
CA ILE A 226 -25.07 7.17 19.25
C ILE A 226 -25.89 6.55 18.12
N ASP A 227 -25.31 6.49 16.92
CA ASP A 227 -25.90 5.97 15.69
C ASP A 227 -25.30 4.60 15.32
N ASN A 228 -24.83 3.83 16.31
CA ASN A 228 -24.15 2.54 16.10
C ASN A 228 -22.96 2.57 15.12
N ARG A 229 -22.32 3.74 14.94
CA ARG A 229 -21.17 3.91 14.03
C ARG A 229 -19.86 4.01 14.80
N CYS A 230 -18.76 3.93 14.07
CA CYS A 230 -17.41 4.08 14.60
C CYS A 230 -16.46 4.74 13.61
N PHE A 231 -15.30 5.17 14.11
CA PHE A 231 -14.25 5.71 13.28
C PHE A 231 -13.21 4.63 12.91
N VAL A 232 -12.67 4.76 11.71
CA VAL A 232 -11.41 4.10 11.29
C VAL A 232 -10.31 5.14 11.08
N SER A 233 -9.05 4.69 11.07
CA SER A 233 -7.89 5.58 10.89
C SER A 233 -7.87 6.21 9.49
N ALA A 234 -7.08 7.27 9.32
CA ALA A 234 -6.93 7.98 8.06
C ALA A 234 -6.39 7.08 6.93
N VAL A 235 -6.70 7.47 5.69
CA VAL A 235 -6.17 6.81 4.48
C VAL A 235 -4.67 7.03 4.36
N VAL A 236 -4.24 8.27 4.55
CA VAL A 236 -2.86 8.71 4.32
C VAL A 236 -2.27 9.31 5.59
N GLN A 237 -1.13 8.79 6.03
CA GLN A 237 -0.38 9.31 7.18
C GLN A 237 1.08 9.60 6.77
N ASP A 238 1.58 10.78 7.15
CA ASP A 238 2.99 11.13 7.01
C ASP A 238 3.77 10.53 8.18
N ILE A 239 4.71 9.65 7.87
CA ILE A 239 5.47 8.93 8.87
C ILE A 239 6.93 9.37 8.81
N GLY A 240 7.49 9.71 9.96
CA GLY A 240 8.92 9.94 10.09
C GLY A 240 9.29 11.41 10.26
N ARG A 241 10.60 11.65 10.27
CA ARG A 241 11.18 12.97 10.57
C ARG A 241 12.50 13.17 9.86
N ASP A 242 12.89 14.43 9.67
CA ASP A 242 14.15 14.76 8.99
C ASP A 242 15.35 14.67 9.93
N SER A 243 15.11 14.73 11.25
CA SER A 243 16.12 14.66 12.29
C SER A 243 15.61 13.91 13.51
N GLY A 244 16.52 13.18 14.17
CA GLY A 244 16.28 12.48 15.43
C GLY A 244 15.81 13.39 16.59
N SER A 245 15.99 14.71 16.48
CA SER A 245 15.56 15.69 17.47
C SER A 245 14.14 16.25 17.24
N HIS A 246 13.52 15.97 16.09
CA HIS A 246 12.21 16.50 15.74
C HIS A 246 11.07 15.70 16.38
N GLN A 247 10.06 16.39 16.88
CA GLN A 247 8.93 15.82 17.65
C GLN A 247 7.72 15.43 16.79
N SER A 248 7.92 14.93 15.57
CA SER A 248 6.78 14.38 14.80
C SER A 248 6.07 13.27 15.58
N THR A 249 4.75 13.24 15.47
CA THR A 249 3.89 12.18 16.03
C THR A 249 4.35 10.78 15.64
N HIS A 250 4.96 10.65 14.46
CA HIS A 250 5.45 9.40 13.90
C HIS A 250 6.95 9.43 13.62
N ARG A 251 7.69 8.41 14.05
CA ARG A 251 9.10 8.20 13.70
C ARG A 251 9.26 6.85 13.03
N PHE A 252 10.08 6.77 12.00
CA PHE A 252 10.53 5.51 11.44
C PHE A 252 12.04 5.53 11.19
N TYR A 253 12.79 4.65 11.84
CA TYR A 253 14.24 4.54 11.69
C TYR A 253 14.64 3.25 10.99
N ASN A 254 15.28 3.32 9.83
CA ASN A 254 15.78 2.14 9.15
C ASN A 254 17.21 1.84 9.63
N ASP A 255 17.37 0.78 10.43
CA ASP A 255 18.64 0.35 11.03
C ASP A 255 19.64 -0.18 10.00
N ARG A 256 19.15 -0.78 8.92
CA ARG A 256 19.97 -1.20 7.79
C ARG A 256 20.63 -0.01 7.09
N GLU A 257 19.83 1.03 6.87
CA GLU A 257 20.26 2.27 6.24
C GLU A 257 20.99 3.21 7.21
N GLY A 258 20.80 3.02 8.52
CA GLY A 258 21.36 3.86 9.57
C GLY A 258 20.80 5.29 9.57
N ARG A 259 19.53 5.48 9.19
CA ARG A 259 18.87 6.81 9.09
C ARG A 259 17.38 6.77 9.40
N ASP A 260 16.85 7.91 9.84
CA ASP A 260 15.40 8.13 9.84
C ASP A 260 14.90 8.16 8.38
N MET A 261 13.72 7.57 8.17
CA MET A 261 13.02 7.56 6.88
C MET A 261 11.76 8.43 6.99
N ARG A 262 11.38 9.02 5.86
CA ARG A 262 10.11 9.71 5.64
C ARG A 262 9.26 8.84 4.72
N LEU A 263 8.13 8.34 5.23
CA LEU A 263 7.27 7.41 4.51
C LEU A 263 5.88 8.00 4.37
N LEU A 264 5.30 7.87 3.18
CA LEU A 264 3.87 8.05 3.02
C LEU A 264 3.18 6.70 3.27
N GLN A 265 2.42 6.61 4.35
CA GLN A 265 1.68 5.40 4.68
C GLN A 265 0.28 5.45 4.05
N LEU A 266 -0.10 4.35 3.40
CA LEU A 266 -1.41 4.14 2.79
C LEU A 266 -2.12 2.99 3.51
N ASN A 267 -3.24 3.32 4.15
CA ASN A 267 -4.12 2.36 4.80
C ASN A 267 -5.16 1.86 3.78
N PHE A 268 -5.04 0.61 3.35
CA PHE A 268 -5.84 0.06 2.25
C PHE A 268 -7.31 -0.17 2.63
N GLN A 269 -7.59 -0.59 3.87
CA GLN A 269 -8.96 -0.65 4.39
C GLN A 269 -9.61 0.73 4.37
N SER A 270 -8.93 1.75 4.89
CA SER A 270 -9.46 3.12 4.91
C SER A 270 -9.58 3.73 3.52
N LEU A 271 -8.70 3.38 2.58
CA LEU A 271 -8.79 3.82 1.18
C LEU A 271 -10.12 3.40 0.54
N ALA A 272 -10.50 2.13 0.70
CA ALA A 272 -11.76 1.59 0.20
C ALA A 272 -12.98 2.27 0.85
N ILE A 273 -12.95 2.40 2.18
CA ILE A 273 -14.02 3.02 2.96
C ILE A 273 -14.18 4.49 2.58
N TRP A 274 -13.09 5.27 2.50
CA TRP A 274 -13.15 6.68 2.13
C TRP A 274 -13.74 6.88 0.74
N ASN A 275 -13.38 6.03 -0.22
CA ASN A 275 -13.90 6.11 -1.58
C ASN A 275 -15.40 5.78 -1.69
N LYS A 276 -16.02 5.22 -0.65
CA LYS A 276 -17.46 4.92 -0.60
C LYS A 276 -18.24 5.91 0.26
N VAL A 277 -17.77 6.15 1.49
CA VAL A 277 -18.51 6.89 2.53
C VAL A 277 -17.79 8.13 3.05
N GLY A 278 -16.60 8.43 2.51
CA GLY A 278 -15.82 9.59 2.93
C GLY A 278 -16.55 10.91 2.68
N ARG A 279 -16.24 11.91 3.51
CA ARG A 279 -16.68 13.29 3.33
C ARG A 279 -15.49 14.24 3.28
N TYR A 280 -15.64 15.33 2.56
CA TYR A 280 -14.67 16.42 2.52
C TYR A 280 -15.36 17.78 2.53
N VAL A 281 -14.59 18.83 2.83
CA VAL A 281 -15.00 20.23 2.73
C VAL A 281 -13.97 20.96 1.86
N GLU A 282 -14.35 22.07 1.23
CA GLU A 282 -13.44 22.80 0.36
C GLU A 282 -12.50 23.72 1.12
N PHE A 283 -11.27 23.79 0.62
CA PHE A 283 -10.24 24.68 1.12
C PHE A 283 -9.64 25.48 -0.03
N THR A 284 -9.24 26.70 0.28
CA THR A 284 -8.36 27.51 -0.56
C THR A 284 -7.20 28.01 0.29
N ASN A 285 -5.98 27.54 -0.02
CA ASN A 285 -4.74 27.94 0.66
C ASN A 285 -4.83 27.72 2.19
N GLY A 286 -5.32 26.56 2.61
CA GLY A 286 -5.46 26.19 4.02
C GLY A 286 -6.60 26.88 4.77
N THR A 287 -7.45 27.66 4.11
CA THR A 287 -8.66 28.25 4.70
C THR A 287 -9.88 27.52 4.19
N LEU A 288 -10.78 27.10 5.09
CA LEU A 288 -12.07 26.50 4.73
C LEU A 288 -12.91 27.52 3.98
N THR A 289 -13.46 27.14 2.82
CA THR A 289 -14.26 28.01 1.96
C THR A 289 -15.70 27.57 1.80
N ASP A 290 -15.95 26.26 1.80
CA ASP A 290 -17.29 25.69 1.64
C ASP A 290 -17.38 24.36 2.38
N ASN A 291 -18.49 24.11 3.05
CA ASN A 291 -18.78 22.88 3.78
C ASN A 291 -20.08 22.19 3.30
N GLU A 292 -20.60 22.58 2.13
CA GLU A 292 -21.84 22.07 1.54
C GLU A 292 -23.01 22.18 2.52
N GLU A 293 -23.33 23.40 2.96
CA GLU A 293 -24.43 23.68 3.88
C GLU A 293 -24.41 22.80 5.16
N ASN A 294 -23.21 22.54 5.68
CA ASN A 294 -22.91 21.67 6.84
C ASN A 294 -23.05 20.16 6.59
N GLU A 295 -23.20 19.70 5.35
CA GLU A 295 -23.36 18.27 5.01
C GLU A 295 -22.06 17.61 4.56
N GLY A 296 -21.09 18.40 4.10
CA GLY A 296 -19.85 17.91 3.50
C GLY A 296 -20.07 17.22 2.15
N PHE A 297 -19.16 17.49 1.22
CA PHE A 297 -19.18 16.87 -0.09
C PHE A 297 -18.89 15.37 0.01
N SER A 298 -19.59 14.57 -0.81
CA SER A 298 -19.35 13.13 -0.90
C SER A 298 -18.02 12.84 -1.60
N ALA A 299 -17.22 11.97 -0.99
CA ALA A 299 -16.00 11.42 -1.59
C ALA A 299 -16.25 10.17 -2.46
N GLU A 300 -17.52 9.78 -2.64
CA GLU A 300 -17.89 8.59 -3.41
C GLU A 300 -17.28 8.62 -4.83
N GLU A 301 -16.59 7.54 -5.18
CA GLU A 301 -15.91 7.33 -6.48
C GLU A 301 -14.84 8.37 -6.85
N LYS A 302 -14.34 9.15 -5.89
CA LYS A 302 -13.27 10.13 -6.17
C LYS A 302 -11.92 9.50 -6.49
N LEU A 303 -11.66 8.28 -6.00
CA LEU A 303 -10.43 7.52 -6.24
C LEU A 303 -10.56 6.50 -7.36
N PHE A 304 -11.65 5.75 -7.37
CA PHE A 304 -11.96 4.72 -8.37
C PHE A 304 -13.46 4.43 -8.39
N ASN A 305 -13.98 3.96 -9.51
CA ASN A 305 -15.39 3.57 -9.62
C ASN A 305 -15.68 2.34 -8.77
N LEU A 306 -16.86 2.29 -8.18
CA LEU A 306 -17.27 1.23 -7.28
C LEU A 306 -18.08 0.17 -8.04
N ALA A 307 -17.82 -1.09 -7.73
CA ALA A 307 -18.64 -2.18 -8.21
C ALA A 307 -19.99 -2.19 -7.48
N SER A 308 -21.02 -2.73 -8.13
CA SER A 308 -22.27 -3.01 -7.45
C SER A 308 -22.05 -4.05 -6.34
N PRO A 309 -22.77 -3.96 -5.20
CA PRO A 309 -22.74 -4.99 -4.16
C PRO A 309 -22.96 -6.40 -4.72
N ASP A 310 -22.14 -7.35 -4.29
CA ASP A 310 -22.16 -8.74 -4.76
C ASP A 310 -22.53 -9.70 -3.62
N SER A 311 -23.79 -10.16 -3.61
CA SER A 311 -24.28 -11.07 -2.58
C SER A 311 -23.63 -12.46 -2.58
N ASP A 312 -22.91 -12.82 -3.64
CA ASP A 312 -22.21 -14.11 -3.76
C ASP A 312 -20.80 -14.07 -3.14
N ALA A 313 -20.29 -12.87 -2.84
CA ALA A 313 -19.05 -12.69 -2.09
C ALA A 313 -19.28 -12.88 -0.58
N PRO A 314 -18.24 -13.21 0.21
CA PRO A 314 -18.36 -13.39 1.66
C PRO A 314 -19.04 -12.19 2.34
N GLU A 315 -19.96 -12.46 3.26
CA GLU A 315 -20.72 -11.44 3.99
C GLU A 315 -19.79 -10.44 4.69
N GLY A 316 -20.05 -9.15 4.49
CA GLY A 316 -19.24 -8.07 5.05
C GLY A 316 -17.94 -7.76 4.28
N SER A 317 -17.58 -8.55 3.27
CA SER A 317 -16.45 -8.23 2.40
C SER A 317 -16.69 -6.93 1.60
N PHE A 318 -15.63 -6.25 1.18
CA PHE A 318 -15.71 -5.06 0.34
C PHE A 318 -16.44 -5.32 -0.98
N GLN A 319 -16.27 -6.50 -1.56
CA GLN A 319 -17.01 -6.90 -2.76
C GLN A 319 -18.51 -7.07 -2.44
N ASN A 320 -18.83 -7.70 -1.32
CA ASN A 320 -20.22 -7.87 -0.88
C ASN A 320 -20.95 -6.55 -0.62
N LEU A 321 -20.24 -5.57 -0.06
CA LEU A 321 -20.80 -4.27 0.31
C LEU A 321 -20.66 -3.19 -0.79
N GLY A 322 -20.11 -3.52 -1.96
CA GLY A 322 -19.91 -2.55 -3.05
C GLY A 322 -18.83 -1.48 -2.77
N LEU A 323 -17.78 -1.84 -2.02
CA LEU A 323 -16.56 -1.06 -1.81
C LEU A 323 -15.42 -1.44 -2.77
N GLY A 324 -15.57 -2.54 -3.52
CA GLY A 324 -14.56 -3.00 -4.49
C GLY A 324 -14.48 -2.11 -5.72
N ALA A 325 -13.29 -1.96 -6.28
CA ALA A 325 -13.05 -1.20 -7.51
C ALA A 325 -13.61 -1.96 -8.73
N ASN A 326 -14.41 -1.25 -9.53
CA ASN A 326 -14.88 -1.73 -10.83
C ASN A 326 -13.91 -1.25 -11.92
N ASP A 327 -12.76 -1.91 -12.04
CA ASP A 327 -11.75 -1.57 -13.03
C ASP A 327 -11.25 -2.83 -13.75
N GLU A 328 -11.74 -3.06 -14.96
CA GLU A 328 -11.31 -4.19 -15.79
C GLU A 328 -10.06 -3.86 -16.63
N THR A 329 -9.56 -2.62 -16.58
CA THR A 329 -8.41 -2.22 -17.39
C THR A 329 -7.14 -2.91 -16.89
N ASP A 330 -6.36 -3.48 -17.80
CA ASP A 330 -5.12 -4.20 -17.51
C ASP A 330 -5.21 -5.29 -16.41
N GLY A 331 -6.42 -5.79 -16.12
CA GLY A 331 -6.69 -6.86 -15.14
C GLY A 331 -7.04 -6.39 -13.73
N GLY A 332 -7.21 -5.08 -13.48
CA GLY A 332 -7.59 -4.58 -12.16
C GLY A 332 -6.95 -3.23 -11.80
N LEU A 333 -7.00 -2.91 -10.51
CA LEU A 333 -6.55 -1.64 -9.97
C LEU A 333 -5.02 -1.54 -9.93
N VAL A 334 -4.46 -0.51 -10.56
CA VAL A 334 -3.04 -0.16 -10.48
C VAL A 334 -2.87 1.12 -9.65
N ILE A 335 -2.19 0.98 -8.53
CA ILE A 335 -1.79 2.09 -7.64
C ILE A 335 -0.31 2.33 -7.82
N TYR A 336 0.06 3.53 -8.27
CA TYR A 336 1.45 3.94 -8.40
C TYR A 336 1.82 5.01 -7.38
N ALA A 337 2.98 4.87 -6.75
CA ALA A 337 3.46 5.83 -5.77
C ALA A 337 4.91 6.24 -6.05
N THR A 338 5.23 7.51 -5.88
CA THR A 338 6.57 8.04 -6.15
C THR A 338 6.84 9.32 -5.36
N ILE A 339 8.10 9.72 -5.24
CA ILE A 339 8.45 11.02 -4.66
C ILE A 339 8.60 12.05 -5.78
N ASP A 340 8.30 13.31 -5.51
CA ASP A 340 8.69 14.41 -6.39
C ASP A 340 10.23 14.58 -6.44
N GLY A 341 10.90 13.77 -7.27
CA GLY A 341 12.36 13.83 -7.42
C GLY A 341 12.90 15.13 -8.03
N GLY A 342 12.04 16.00 -8.57
CA GLY A 342 12.43 17.33 -9.05
C GLY A 342 12.72 18.28 -7.89
N THR A 343 11.85 18.27 -6.90
CA THR A 343 12.00 19.06 -5.65
C THR A 343 12.91 18.35 -4.65
N TYR A 344 12.80 17.02 -4.54
CA TYR A 344 13.49 16.20 -3.53
C TYR A 344 14.59 15.35 -4.17
N SER A 345 15.70 15.98 -4.53
CA SER A 345 16.81 15.33 -5.25
C SER A 345 17.38 14.08 -4.56
N LYS A 346 17.31 13.99 -3.22
CA LYS A 346 17.71 12.81 -2.45
C LYS A 346 16.89 11.56 -2.81
N ALA A 347 15.64 11.72 -3.27
CA ALA A 347 14.80 10.59 -3.68
C ALA A 347 15.37 9.84 -4.89
N ARG A 348 16.06 10.54 -5.79
CA ARG A 348 16.74 9.96 -6.95
C ARG A 348 18.09 9.32 -6.61
N GLY A 349 18.57 9.58 -5.40
CA GLY A 349 19.83 9.07 -4.90
C GLY A 349 19.72 7.63 -4.44
N ASN A 350 20.88 7.01 -4.29
CA ASN A 350 21.00 5.64 -3.81
C ASN A 350 21.06 5.52 -2.27
N THR A 351 20.71 6.61 -1.60
CA THR A 351 20.53 6.71 -0.17
C THR A 351 19.23 7.44 0.13
N SER A 352 18.20 7.21 -0.70
CA SER A 352 16.89 7.83 -0.55
C SER A 352 16.39 7.61 0.88
N PRO A 353 16.07 8.68 1.64
CA PRO A 353 15.46 8.56 2.95
C PRO A 353 13.93 8.43 2.83
N TYR A 354 13.40 8.15 1.65
CA TYR A 354 11.96 8.11 1.37
C TYR A 354 11.46 6.70 1.05
N GLY A 355 10.15 6.51 1.15
CA GLY A 355 9.48 5.27 0.79
C GLY A 355 7.98 5.31 1.07
N PHE A 356 7.35 4.16 0.95
CA PHE A 356 5.91 4.00 1.17
C PHE A 356 5.66 2.87 2.17
N ALA A 357 4.58 3.00 2.93
CA ALA A 357 4.11 1.92 3.79
C ALA A 357 2.69 1.54 3.42
N ILE A 358 2.39 0.25 3.43
CA ILE A 358 1.04 -0.26 3.20
C ILE A 358 0.59 -0.92 4.51
N THR A 359 -0.51 -0.43 5.08
CA THR A 359 -1.09 -0.94 6.32
C THR A 359 -2.53 -1.39 6.10
N GLN A 360 -3.04 -2.22 7.01
CA GLN A 360 -4.44 -2.67 7.02
C GLN A 360 -4.87 -3.25 5.66
N GLY A 361 -4.01 -4.07 5.05
CA GLY A 361 -4.23 -4.68 3.74
C GLY A 361 -4.77 -6.10 3.80
N GLN A 362 -5.39 -6.52 4.92
CA GLN A 362 -5.94 -7.87 5.09
C GLN A 362 -6.98 -8.21 4.01
N GLN A 363 -7.76 -7.20 3.62
CA GLN A 363 -8.67 -7.22 2.50
C GLN A 363 -8.24 -6.13 1.50
N LEU A 364 -8.31 -6.47 0.21
CA LEU A 364 -7.97 -5.56 -0.89
C LEU A 364 -9.24 -5.02 -1.56
N MET A 365 -9.11 -3.88 -2.21
CA MET A 365 -10.22 -3.11 -2.80
C MET A 365 -10.51 -3.45 -4.26
N SER A 366 -10.33 -4.70 -4.68
CA SER A 366 -10.72 -5.19 -6.02
C SER A 366 -11.79 -6.28 -5.90
N LEU A 367 -12.05 -7.00 -6.99
CA LEU A 367 -13.09 -8.02 -7.07
C LEU A 367 -12.45 -9.39 -7.25
N THR A 368 -12.78 -10.37 -6.42
CA THR A 368 -12.42 -11.76 -6.69
C THR A 368 -13.56 -12.46 -7.43
N LYS A 369 -13.28 -13.66 -7.95
CA LYS A 369 -14.27 -14.46 -8.67
C LYS A 369 -15.40 -14.91 -7.74
N SER A 370 -16.63 -14.72 -8.19
CA SER A 370 -17.87 -15.18 -7.54
C SER A 370 -18.84 -15.70 -8.60
N ASP A 371 -20.05 -16.13 -8.22
CA ASP A 371 -21.07 -16.54 -9.20
C ASP A 371 -21.52 -15.34 -10.07
N SER A 372 -21.56 -14.14 -9.48
CA SER A 372 -21.85 -12.88 -10.17
C SER A 372 -20.62 -12.25 -10.85
N GLN A 373 -19.41 -12.49 -10.35
CA GLN A 373 -18.15 -11.97 -10.90
C GLN A 373 -17.37 -13.07 -11.65
N ARG A 374 -17.48 -13.09 -12.99
CA ARG A 374 -16.92 -14.17 -13.83
C ARG A 374 -15.40 -14.27 -13.82
N HIS A 375 -14.69 -13.14 -13.77
CA HIS A 375 -13.24 -13.06 -13.76
C HIS A 375 -12.78 -12.27 -12.54
N GLY A 376 -11.76 -12.76 -11.85
CA GLY A 376 -11.12 -12.00 -10.78
C GLY A 376 -10.40 -10.78 -11.35
N LEU A 377 -10.48 -9.68 -10.63
CA LEU A 377 -9.65 -8.51 -10.79
C LEU A 377 -8.61 -8.49 -9.66
N GLY A 378 -7.51 -7.78 -9.90
CA GLY A 378 -6.45 -7.69 -8.91
C GLY A 378 -6.11 -6.27 -8.47
N VAL A 379 -5.07 -6.18 -7.64
CA VAL A 379 -4.44 -4.93 -7.23
C VAL A 379 -2.93 -5.02 -7.42
N THR A 380 -2.36 -4.08 -8.16
CA THR A 380 -0.90 -3.90 -8.27
C THR A 380 -0.50 -2.59 -7.63
N PHE A 381 0.38 -2.66 -6.63
CA PHE A 381 1.05 -1.48 -6.08
C PHE A 381 2.46 -1.38 -6.66
N ALA A 382 2.78 -0.27 -7.32
CA ALA A 382 4.07 -0.04 -7.95
C ALA A 382 4.72 1.26 -7.45
N THR A 383 6.03 1.23 -7.24
CA THR A 383 6.80 2.42 -6.86
C THR A 383 8.28 2.28 -7.22
N ASP A 384 8.92 3.42 -7.52
CA ASP A 384 10.37 3.52 -7.66
C ASP A 384 11.11 3.50 -6.31
N GLN A 385 10.42 3.37 -5.17
CA GLN A 385 11.01 3.57 -3.84
C GLN A 385 10.77 2.36 -2.95
N ALA A 386 11.35 2.33 -1.75
CA ALA A 386 11.18 1.20 -0.84
C ALA A 386 9.75 1.10 -0.29
N VAL A 387 9.25 -0.13 -0.17
CA VAL A 387 7.95 -0.43 0.45
C VAL A 387 8.13 -1.14 1.79
N TYR A 388 7.32 -0.74 2.76
CA TYR A 388 7.15 -1.40 4.05
C TYR A 388 5.73 -1.96 4.11
N LEU A 389 5.61 -3.25 3.80
CA LEU A 389 4.34 -3.97 3.90
C LEU A 389 4.13 -4.37 5.36
N GLN A 390 3.05 -3.89 5.95
CA GLN A 390 2.74 -4.10 7.36
C GLN A 390 1.59 -5.09 7.51
N GLY A 391 1.82 -6.09 8.34
CA GLY A 391 0.80 -6.99 8.86
C GLY A 391 0.36 -8.06 7.87
N ASP A 392 -0.77 -8.67 8.21
CA ASP A 392 -1.43 -9.62 7.34
C ASP A 392 -1.92 -8.91 6.07
N TYR A 393 -1.71 -9.52 4.92
CA TYR A 393 -2.01 -8.91 3.62
C TYR A 393 -2.72 -9.90 2.70
N ASN A 394 -3.88 -9.47 2.18
CA ASN A 394 -4.70 -10.21 1.21
C ASN A 394 -5.08 -11.61 1.70
N ILE A 395 -5.54 -11.70 2.96
CA ILE A 395 -5.90 -12.96 3.62
C ILE A 395 -7.41 -13.22 3.61
N PHE A 396 -8.22 -12.18 3.41
CA PHE A 396 -9.67 -12.27 3.35
C PHE A 396 -10.14 -11.93 1.94
N ASN A 397 -11.08 -12.72 1.42
CA ASN A 397 -11.58 -12.62 0.04
C ASN A 397 -10.43 -12.43 -0.97
N LYS A 398 -9.44 -13.33 -0.91
CA LYS A 398 -8.13 -13.20 -1.59
C LYS A 398 -8.31 -12.82 -3.07
N GLN A 399 -7.55 -11.81 -3.49
CA GLN A 399 -7.50 -11.28 -4.86
C GLN A 399 -6.12 -11.51 -5.49
N ALA A 400 -6.03 -11.40 -6.81
CA ALA A 400 -4.73 -11.32 -7.48
C ALA A 400 -3.99 -10.05 -7.03
N ALA A 401 -2.79 -10.18 -6.47
CA ALA A 401 -2.08 -9.02 -5.93
C ALA A 401 -0.59 -9.03 -6.27
N ALA A 402 -0.03 -7.85 -6.55
CA ALA A 402 1.40 -7.66 -6.69
C ALA A 402 1.90 -6.37 -6.02
N ILE A 403 3.14 -6.42 -5.50
CA ILE A 403 3.89 -5.25 -5.04
C ILE A 403 5.23 -5.18 -5.78
N LEU A 404 5.42 -4.09 -6.52
CA LEU A 404 6.56 -3.78 -7.35
C LEU A 404 7.32 -2.59 -6.76
N THR A 405 8.57 -2.79 -6.35
CA THR A 405 9.28 -1.78 -5.54
C THR A 405 10.80 -1.89 -5.66
N ASP A 406 11.52 -0.78 -5.46
CA ASP A 406 12.98 -0.77 -5.30
C ASP A 406 13.47 -1.79 -4.27
N SER A 407 12.87 -1.82 -3.08
CA SER A 407 13.15 -2.83 -2.05
C SER A 407 11.95 -3.08 -1.16
N ILE A 408 11.67 -4.36 -0.88
CA ILE A 408 10.54 -4.78 -0.06
C ILE A 408 10.97 -5.09 1.39
N ASN A 409 10.22 -4.54 2.34
CA ASN A 409 10.36 -4.79 3.77
C ASN A 409 9.03 -5.32 4.29
N VAL A 410 9.08 -6.32 5.18
CA VAL A 410 7.89 -6.88 5.82
C VAL A 410 7.95 -6.60 7.31
N LEU A 411 6.87 -6.00 7.82
CA LEU A 411 6.64 -5.68 9.23
C LEU A 411 5.41 -6.44 9.72
N SER A 412 5.40 -6.89 10.97
CA SER A 412 4.28 -7.60 11.56
C SER A 412 3.19 -6.66 12.11
N ASN A 413 2.10 -7.21 12.63
CA ASN A 413 1.07 -6.44 13.35
C ASN A 413 1.58 -5.85 14.67
N ALA A 414 2.72 -6.32 15.20
CA ALA A 414 3.35 -5.70 16.37
C ALA A 414 3.76 -4.25 16.10
N CYS A 415 3.97 -3.88 14.84
CA CYS A 415 4.59 -2.63 14.43
C CYS A 415 3.61 -1.43 14.29
N LEU A 416 2.30 -1.64 14.43
CA LEU A 416 1.31 -0.56 14.38
C LEU A 416 1.10 0.07 15.75
N ASN A 417 1.11 1.40 15.83
CA ASN A 417 0.69 2.15 17.03
C ASN A 417 -0.85 2.23 17.14
N ALA A 418 -1.34 2.93 18.17
CA ALA A 418 -2.77 3.16 18.38
C ALA A 418 -3.43 3.97 17.25
N ASP A 419 -2.66 4.73 16.46
CA ASP A 419 -3.12 5.47 15.28
C ASP A 419 -3.17 4.62 14.01
N LYS A 420 -2.91 3.32 14.12
CA LYS A 420 -2.73 2.38 12.98
C LYS A 420 -1.61 2.83 12.04
N ALA A 421 -0.59 3.47 12.60
CA ALA A 421 0.61 3.89 11.90
C ALA A 421 1.84 3.08 12.32
N ILE A 422 2.73 2.79 11.36
CA ILE A 422 4.03 2.19 11.67
C ILE A 422 4.89 3.16 12.49
N HIS A 423 5.55 2.68 13.54
CA HIS A 423 6.21 3.59 14.48
C HIS A 423 7.40 2.98 15.23
N LYS A 424 8.59 3.56 15.06
CA LYS A 424 9.86 3.13 15.67
C LYS A 424 10.50 4.26 16.50
N HIS A 425 10.03 4.45 17.74
CA HIS A 425 10.48 5.45 18.73
C HIS A 425 10.62 4.80 20.12
N SER A 426 11.53 5.27 20.99
CA SER A 426 11.55 4.91 22.43
C SER A 426 10.12 4.85 22.97
N ASP A 427 9.70 3.70 23.51
CA ASP A 427 8.39 3.52 24.16
C ASP A 427 7.17 3.17 23.24
N LYS A 428 7.35 2.89 21.93
CA LYS A 428 6.23 2.56 21.01
C LYS A 428 6.52 1.40 20.03
N ASN A 429 5.47 1.00 19.31
CA ASN A 429 5.20 -0.37 18.83
C ASN A 429 6.24 -1.09 17.92
N CYS A 430 7.19 -0.44 17.23
CA CYS A 430 8.31 -1.13 16.51
C CYS A 430 9.69 -0.97 17.15
N ASN A 431 9.83 -0.42 18.35
CA ASN A 431 11.13 0.09 18.79
C ASN A 431 12.04 -0.87 19.57
N THR A 432 13.35 -0.74 19.34
CA THR A 432 14.35 -0.52 20.41
C THR A 432 15.46 0.39 19.91
N ASP A 433 15.59 1.56 20.50
CA ASP A 433 16.52 2.64 20.09
C ASP A 433 17.98 2.36 20.51
N ASN A 434 18.28 1.14 20.95
CA ASN A 434 19.61 0.69 21.28
C ASN A 434 19.78 -0.66 20.57
N ASP A 435 21.00 -1.03 20.17
CA ASP A 435 21.35 -2.34 19.56
C ASP A 435 20.98 -3.58 20.45
N GLU A 436 20.17 -3.42 21.50
CA GLU A 436 19.92 -4.36 22.59
C GLU A 436 18.55 -5.07 22.59
N GLY A 437 17.62 -4.81 21.64
CA GLY A 437 16.55 -5.81 21.42
C GLY A 437 15.32 -5.42 20.60
N LYS A 438 15.32 -5.63 19.29
CA LYS A 438 14.17 -5.35 18.40
C LYS A 438 12.82 -5.83 18.96
N LYS A 439 11.74 -5.10 18.67
CA LYS A 439 10.36 -5.51 19.03
C LYS A 439 10.08 -6.93 18.54
N ASP A 440 9.50 -7.76 19.42
CA ASP A 440 9.00 -9.08 19.06
C ASP A 440 7.86 -8.98 18.03
N ALA A 441 8.07 -9.60 16.87
CA ALA A 441 7.09 -9.68 15.81
C ALA A 441 5.91 -10.59 16.21
N THR A 442 4.82 -10.49 15.46
CA THR A 442 3.73 -11.47 15.46
C THR A 442 3.78 -12.34 14.21
N SER A 443 3.22 -13.56 14.29
CA SER A 443 3.00 -14.36 13.07
C SER A 443 2.18 -13.54 12.08
N THR A 444 2.55 -13.61 10.81
CA THR A 444 2.02 -12.76 9.75
C THR A 444 1.84 -13.60 8.49
N THR A 445 0.74 -13.38 7.76
CA THR A 445 0.41 -14.06 6.51
C THR A 445 0.30 -13.05 5.37
N VAL A 446 1.02 -13.28 4.29
CA VAL A 446 1.08 -12.38 3.14
C VAL A 446 0.82 -13.16 1.85
N ASN A 447 -0.23 -12.78 1.12
CA ASN A 447 -0.57 -13.34 -0.18
C ASN A 447 -0.41 -12.28 -1.28
N THR A 448 0.76 -12.22 -1.93
CA THR A 448 1.01 -11.27 -3.02
C THR A 448 2.29 -11.63 -3.79
N ALA A 449 2.32 -11.36 -5.09
CA ALA A 449 3.54 -11.44 -5.87
C ALA A 449 4.46 -10.26 -5.55
N PHE A 450 5.73 -10.54 -5.30
CA PHE A 450 6.74 -9.51 -5.11
C PHE A 450 7.68 -9.43 -6.30
N LEU A 451 7.87 -8.22 -6.79
CA LEU A 451 8.91 -7.92 -7.74
C LEU A 451 9.74 -6.76 -7.19
N SER A 452 11.01 -7.04 -6.87
CA SER A 452 11.82 -6.10 -6.12
C SER A 452 13.32 -6.31 -6.28
N GLY A 453 14.08 -5.24 -5.98
CA GLY A 453 15.52 -5.33 -5.82
C GLY A 453 15.90 -6.14 -4.58
N THR A 454 16.94 -6.95 -4.71
CA THR A 454 17.57 -7.69 -3.63
C THR A 454 19.08 -7.46 -3.63
N ASP A 455 19.73 -7.62 -2.49
CA ASP A 455 21.18 -7.54 -2.46
C ASP A 455 21.79 -8.63 -3.35
N ILE A 456 23.00 -8.40 -3.86
CA ILE A 456 23.77 -9.42 -4.58
C ILE A 456 24.93 -9.88 -3.70
N THR A 457 25.11 -11.21 -3.59
CA THR A 457 26.27 -11.83 -2.93
C THR A 457 27.56 -11.36 -3.62
N ASN A 458 28.60 -11.07 -2.84
CA ASN A 458 29.91 -10.61 -3.35
C ASN A 458 29.82 -9.32 -4.18
N SER A 459 28.94 -8.39 -3.80
CA SER A 459 28.93 -7.05 -4.39
C SER A 459 30.10 -6.20 -3.88
N LYS A 460 30.40 -5.08 -4.55
CA LYS A 460 31.35 -4.08 -4.03
C LYS A 460 30.93 -3.51 -2.66
N LEU A 461 29.64 -3.59 -2.32
CA LEU A 461 29.09 -3.10 -1.06
C LEU A 461 29.13 -4.16 0.06
N THR A 462 29.12 -5.44 -0.31
CA THR A 462 29.12 -6.62 0.58
C THR A 462 30.04 -7.72 0.02
N SER A 463 31.26 -7.82 0.54
CA SER A 463 32.28 -8.78 0.09
C SER A 463 32.05 -10.22 0.60
N ALA A 464 30.80 -10.62 0.83
CA ALA A 464 30.41 -11.89 1.41
C ALA A 464 29.01 -12.35 0.95
N TYR A 465 28.63 -13.57 1.35
CA TYR A 465 27.26 -14.08 1.19
C TYR A 465 26.25 -13.13 1.84
N ASN A 466 25.21 -12.79 1.08
CA ASN A 466 24.18 -11.84 1.51
C ASN A 466 22.91 -12.50 2.08
N GLY A 467 22.85 -13.84 2.17
CA GLY A 467 21.64 -14.60 2.57
C GLY A 467 20.74 -15.08 1.42
N GLY A 468 20.93 -14.60 0.19
CA GLY A 468 20.09 -15.01 -0.95
C GLY A 468 18.60 -14.72 -0.75
N LEU A 469 17.73 -15.65 -1.16
CA LEU A 469 16.26 -15.52 -1.09
C LEU A 469 15.76 -15.20 0.32
N GLU A 470 16.45 -15.67 1.35
CA GLU A 470 16.06 -15.53 2.74
C GLU A 470 16.09 -14.08 3.25
N ASN A 471 16.81 -13.22 2.53
CA ASN A 471 16.92 -11.78 2.73
C ASN A 471 16.29 -10.97 1.58
N TYR A 472 15.48 -11.61 0.73
CA TYR A 472 14.72 -10.91 -0.30
C TYR A 472 13.74 -9.92 0.35
N PRO A 473 12.81 -10.34 1.23
CA PRO A 473 12.19 -9.42 2.15
C PRO A 473 13.18 -9.00 3.23
N ARG A 474 13.20 -7.70 3.51
CA ARG A 474 13.97 -7.12 4.61
C ARG A 474 13.13 -7.10 5.88
N PHE A 475 13.76 -7.40 7.02
CA PHE A 475 13.09 -7.50 8.32
C PHE A 475 13.68 -6.54 9.36
N SER A 476 12.82 -5.75 9.99
CA SER A 476 13.23 -4.72 10.97
C SER A 476 12.83 -5.04 12.42
N GLU A 477 12.19 -6.19 12.66
CA GLU A 477 11.72 -6.68 13.97
C GLU A 477 12.50 -7.91 14.45
N ASN A 478 12.30 -8.29 15.71
CA ASN A 478 12.74 -9.57 16.26
C ASN A 478 11.68 -10.65 15.96
N TRP A 479 11.92 -11.51 14.97
CA TRP A 479 10.93 -12.53 14.67
C TRP A 479 11.00 -13.74 15.59
N ALA A 480 12.11 -14.00 16.29
CA ALA A 480 12.23 -15.04 17.32
C ALA A 480 11.40 -16.33 17.04
N GLU A 481 11.53 -16.92 15.85
CA GLU A 481 10.79 -18.14 15.43
C GLU A 481 9.26 -18.00 15.26
N LYS A 482 8.72 -16.78 15.20
CA LYS A 482 7.37 -16.49 14.70
C LYS A 482 7.29 -16.76 13.20
N THR A 483 6.12 -17.18 12.73
CA THR A 483 5.96 -17.64 11.35
C THR A 483 5.58 -16.49 10.44
N LEU A 484 6.35 -16.32 9.37
CA LEU A 484 5.90 -15.58 8.20
C LEU A 484 5.40 -16.60 7.17
N THR A 485 4.08 -16.64 6.98
CA THR A 485 3.46 -17.40 5.90
C THR A 485 3.42 -16.51 4.67
N TYR A 486 4.03 -16.95 3.58
CA TYR A 486 4.06 -16.23 2.32
C TYR A 486 3.55 -17.14 1.21
N ARG A 487 2.57 -16.65 0.45
CA ARG A 487 2.15 -17.26 -0.82
C ARG A 487 2.26 -16.18 -1.90
N GLY A 488 3.08 -16.44 -2.91
CA GLY A 488 3.23 -15.51 -4.02
C GLY A 488 4.32 -15.94 -4.97
N SER A 489 4.97 -14.97 -5.59
CA SER A 489 6.13 -15.17 -6.46
C SER A 489 7.20 -14.14 -6.13
N PHE A 490 8.45 -14.58 -6.01
CA PHE A 490 9.59 -13.68 -5.83
C PHE A 490 10.30 -13.45 -7.18
N VAL A 491 10.24 -12.23 -7.69
CA VAL A 491 10.90 -11.82 -8.94
C VAL A 491 11.95 -10.76 -8.65
N SER A 492 13.23 -11.12 -8.77
CA SER A 492 14.32 -10.19 -8.47
C SER A 492 14.68 -9.29 -9.66
N LEU A 493 14.78 -7.98 -9.39
CA LEU A 493 15.28 -6.98 -10.33
C LEU A 493 16.80 -6.73 -10.25
N GLY A 494 17.54 -7.50 -9.47
CA GLY A 494 18.94 -7.21 -9.15
C GLY A 494 19.07 -6.25 -7.97
N ILE A 495 20.09 -5.39 -7.96
CA ILE A 495 20.38 -4.51 -6.81
C ILE A 495 19.38 -3.33 -6.77
N PRO A 496 18.81 -2.99 -5.60
CA PRO A 496 18.03 -1.77 -5.41
C PRO A 496 18.82 -0.51 -5.83
N GLU A 497 18.14 0.39 -6.52
CA GLU A 497 18.67 1.67 -6.97
C GLU A 497 18.72 2.69 -5.83
N HIS A 498 17.69 2.73 -4.97
CA HIS A 498 17.47 3.82 -4.01
C HIS A 498 17.82 3.49 -2.56
N VAL A 499 17.52 2.27 -2.09
CA VAL A 499 17.71 1.85 -0.70
C VAL A 499 18.70 0.67 -0.64
N LYS A 500 19.99 0.97 -0.80
CA LYS A 500 21.08 -0.03 -0.91
C LYS A 500 22.07 -0.04 0.28
N GLY A 501 21.60 0.29 1.47
CA GLY A 501 22.39 0.29 2.70
C GLY A 501 22.97 -1.09 3.02
N ARG A 502 24.11 -1.09 3.71
CA ARG A 502 24.86 -2.32 4.02
C ARG A 502 24.15 -3.13 5.11
N TRP A 503 23.96 -4.43 4.84
CA TRP A 503 23.33 -5.40 5.74
C TRP A 503 23.93 -5.52 7.16
N LYS A 504 25.18 -5.06 7.40
CA LYS A 504 25.92 -5.24 8.67
C LYS A 504 25.19 -4.76 9.94
N ARG A 505 24.30 -3.76 9.83
CA ARG A 505 23.60 -3.15 10.98
C ARG A 505 22.20 -3.73 11.23
N GLN A 506 21.61 -4.42 10.26
CA GLN A 506 20.30 -5.04 10.39
C GLN A 506 20.44 -6.42 11.04
N ARG A 507 20.74 -6.47 12.34
CA ARG A 507 20.74 -7.73 13.11
C ARG A 507 19.30 -8.10 13.45
N TYR A 508 18.76 -9.19 12.93
CA TYR A 508 17.42 -9.65 13.24
C TYR A 508 17.44 -11.15 13.53
N ASN A 509 16.56 -11.63 14.41
CA ASN A 509 16.24 -13.05 14.45
C ASN A 509 15.20 -13.30 13.36
N ALA A 510 15.49 -14.24 12.46
CA ALA A 510 14.66 -14.50 11.30
C ALA A 510 13.33 -15.18 11.66
N PRO A 511 12.29 -15.01 10.83
CA PRO A 511 11.04 -15.75 11.00
C PRO A 511 11.22 -17.23 10.64
N LYS A 512 10.31 -18.07 11.15
CA LYS A 512 10.01 -19.35 10.51
C LYS A 512 9.39 -19.05 9.15
N ARG A 513 10.04 -19.52 8.09
CA ARG A 513 9.66 -19.24 6.71
C ARG A 513 8.73 -20.33 6.21
N ASN A 514 7.42 -20.07 6.27
CA ASN A 514 6.43 -20.89 5.58
C ASN A 514 6.15 -20.24 4.21
N TRP A 515 7.14 -20.30 3.32
CA TRP A 515 7.09 -19.63 2.02
C TRP A 515 6.85 -20.66 0.93
N ASP A 516 5.85 -20.39 0.09
CA ASP A 516 5.53 -21.25 -1.05
C ASP A 516 5.09 -20.42 -2.24
N TYR A 517 5.22 -20.99 -3.43
CA TYR A 517 4.69 -20.39 -4.64
C TYR A 517 3.15 -20.41 -4.60
N ASP A 518 2.53 -19.29 -5.00
CA ASP A 518 1.09 -19.23 -5.12
C ASP A 518 0.63 -19.89 -6.43
N LEU A 519 0.01 -21.06 -6.32
CA LEU A 519 -0.42 -21.84 -7.49
C LEU A 519 -1.49 -21.12 -8.32
N ASP A 520 -2.20 -20.16 -7.74
CA ASP A 520 -3.19 -19.36 -8.46
C ASP A 520 -2.53 -18.56 -9.59
N LEU A 521 -1.26 -18.17 -9.44
CA LEU A 521 -0.49 -17.42 -10.43
C LEU A 521 -0.12 -18.24 -11.69
N ASN A 522 -0.45 -19.54 -11.74
CA ASN A 522 -0.35 -20.33 -12.96
C ASN A 522 -1.53 -20.07 -13.91
N ASP A 523 -2.65 -19.58 -13.39
CA ASP A 523 -3.79 -19.17 -14.20
C ASP A 523 -3.60 -17.73 -14.68
N ALA A 524 -3.73 -17.52 -15.99
CA ALA A 524 -3.61 -16.21 -16.59
C ALA A 524 -4.68 -15.23 -16.09
N ASP A 525 -5.86 -15.74 -15.69
CA ASP A 525 -6.98 -14.94 -15.18
C ASP A 525 -6.74 -14.47 -13.73
N ASN A 526 -5.79 -15.07 -13.02
CA ASN A 526 -5.44 -14.72 -11.64
C ASN A 526 -4.11 -13.95 -11.56
N LEU A 527 -3.61 -13.46 -12.69
CA LEU A 527 -2.41 -12.63 -12.70
C LEU A 527 -2.73 -11.22 -12.20
N PRO A 528 -1.89 -10.64 -11.33
CA PRO A 528 -2.05 -9.25 -10.91
C PRO A 528 -2.04 -8.27 -12.10
N PRO A 529 -2.67 -7.09 -11.96
CA PRO A 529 -2.72 -6.09 -13.02
C PRO A 529 -1.33 -5.73 -13.53
N LEU A 530 -1.18 -5.59 -14.84
CA LEU A 530 0.11 -5.29 -15.49
C LEU A 530 1.25 -6.28 -15.17
N THR A 531 0.93 -7.54 -14.81
CA THR A 531 1.98 -8.56 -14.62
C THR A 531 2.91 -8.62 -15.82
N PRO A 532 4.25 -8.57 -15.64
CA PRO A 532 5.19 -8.68 -16.75
C PRO A 532 4.98 -9.98 -17.52
N ARG A 533 4.65 -9.87 -18.81
CA ARG A 533 4.50 -11.02 -19.71
C ARG A 533 5.63 -11.01 -20.72
N PHE A 534 6.17 -12.19 -20.98
CA PHE A 534 7.06 -12.41 -22.10
C PHE A 534 6.41 -13.41 -23.03
N VAL A 535 6.41 -13.09 -24.32
CA VAL A 535 5.95 -13.99 -25.38
C VAL A 535 7.19 -14.37 -26.19
N TYR A 536 7.47 -15.66 -26.30
CA TYR A 536 8.43 -16.15 -27.28
C TYR A 536 7.71 -16.96 -28.34
N LEU A 537 8.16 -16.77 -29.59
CA LEU A 537 7.74 -17.61 -30.69
C LEU A 537 8.67 -18.81 -30.74
N ARG A 538 8.12 -19.98 -30.38
CA ARG A 538 8.78 -21.25 -30.66
C ARG A 538 8.37 -21.69 -32.07
N GLN A 539 9.30 -21.58 -33.02
CA GLN A 539 9.08 -22.17 -34.34
C GLN A 539 9.21 -23.69 -34.23
N GLU A 540 8.07 -24.39 -34.23
CA GLU A 540 8.04 -25.84 -34.45
C GLU A 540 8.01 -26.08 -35.99
N SER A 541 8.82 -27.03 -36.47
CA SER A 541 9.29 -27.08 -37.87
C SER A 541 8.18 -27.17 -38.93
N PHE A 542 8.40 -26.53 -40.09
CA PHE A 542 7.63 -26.77 -41.31
C PHE A 542 8.26 -27.91 -42.13
N ILE A 543 7.50 -28.98 -42.40
CA ILE A 543 7.90 -30.02 -43.35
C ILE A 543 7.05 -29.88 -44.61
N ARG A 544 7.70 -29.64 -45.76
CA ARG A 544 7.07 -29.64 -47.08
C ARG A 544 7.44 -30.93 -47.80
N ASN A 545 6.49 -31.87 -47.90
CA ASN A 545 6.66 -33.07 -48.72
C ASN A 545 6.39 -32.74 -50.19
N PHE A 546 7.39 -32.93 -51.04
CA PHE A 546 7.19 -33.02 -52.48
C PHE A 546 7.11 -34.51 -52.84
N GLN A 547 5.95 -34.98 -53.33
CA GLN A 547 5.88 -36.23 -54.06
C GLN A 547 6.40 -35.97 -55.47
N GLN A 548 7.49 -36.64 -55.86
CA GLN A 548 8.02 -36.63 -57.22
C GLN A 548 7.87 -38.03 -57.83
#